data_AF-A0A9P0JES1-F1
#
_entry.id   AF-A0A9P0JES1-F1
#
_cell.length_a   1.000
_cell.length_b   1.000
_cell.length_c   1.000
_cell.angle_alpha   90.00
_cell.angle_beta   90.00
_cell.angle_gamma   90.00
#
_symmetry.space_group_name_H-M   'P 1'
#
loop_
_entity.id
_entity.type
_entity.pdbx_description
1 polymer ?
#
loop_
_entity_poly.entity_id
_entity_poly.type
_entity_poly.pdbx_seq_one_letter_code
_entity_poly.pdbx_strand_id
1 'polypeptide(L)'
;MNKILGTFTRVLQNRRTAFLLFRTTTVNRENHFRSMSAVRTPPVTPVLMGTAISKEELGNFMAAFPGIVKDLTDNGVKLDAPDVTKWFENVLQYNVPGGKNNRALTLVQSFKTLSSPSVLTDENLKLSYILGWCVEIV
;
A
#
# COMPACT_ATOMS: atom_id res chain seq x y z
N MET A 1 -22.96 27.43 -15.64
CA MET A 1 -22.35 28.72 -16.05
C MET A 1 -21.36 29.15 -14.97
N ASN A 2 -20.27 28.42 -14.73
CA ASN A 2 -19.03 28.39 -15.52
C ASN A 2 -18.37 29.77 -15.71
N LYS A 3 -18.21 30.54 -14.62
CA LYS A 3 -17.41 31.78 -14.63
C LYS A 3 -16.50 31.94 -13.39
N ILE A 4 -16.08 30.85 -12.75
CA ILE A 4 -15.11 30.91 -11.63
C ILE A 4 -13.88 30.00 -11.86
N LEU A 5 -13.75 29.41 -13.07
CA LEU A 5 -12.59 28.59 -13.46
C LEU A 5 -11.68 29.24 -14.53
N GLY A 6 -11.79 30.55 -14.72
CA GLY A 6 -11.11 31.29 -15.80
C GLY A 6 -10.01 32.26 -15.37
N THR A 7 -9.76 32.42 -14.07
CA THR A 7 -8.90 33.52 -13.57
C THR A 7 -7.55 33.06 -13.01
N PHE A 8 -7.30 31.75 -12.89
CA PHE A 8 -6.03 31.23 -12.37
C PHE A 8 -4.99 30.87 -13.45
N THR A 9 -5.38 30.88 -14.73
CA THR A 9 -4.51 30.51 -15.86
C THR A 9 -3.87 31.70 -16.58
N ARG A 10 -3.88 32.92 -16.00
CA ARG A 10 -3.33 34.13 -16.64
C ARG A 10 -2.07 34.72 -16.01
N VAL A 11 -1.56 34.15 -14.92
CA VAL A 11 -0.45 34.75 -14.14
C VAL A 11 0.93 34.15 -14.44
N LEU A 12 1.02 33.08 -15.25
CA LEU A 12 2.32 32.43 -15.56
C LEU A 12 2.72 32.47 -17.04
N GLN A 13 2.29 33.49 -17.80
CA GLN A 13 2.63 33.58 -19.22
C GLN A 13 3.10 34.95 -19.70
N ASN A 14 3.60 35.83 -18.82
CA ASN A 14 4.07 37.12 -19.29
C ASN A 14 5.16 37.78 -18.41
N ARG A 15 6.40 37.30 -18.51
CA ARG A 15 7.61 38.12 -18.24
C ARG A 15 8.72 37.78 -19.24
N ARG A 16 8.56 38.28 -20.47
CA ARG A 16 9.68 38.55 -21.39
C ARG A 16 9.93 40.05 -21.40
N THR A 17 11.08 40.48 -20.88
CA THR A 17 11.88 41.65 -21.30
C THR A 17 13.15 41.68 -20.43
N ALA A 18 14.29 41.32 -21.01
CA ALA A 18 15.23 42.23 -21.67
C ALA A 18 16.20 42.89 -20.68
N PHE A 19 17.33 42.20 -20.42
CA PHE A 19 18.56 42.86 -20.01
C PHE A 19 19.53 42.82 -21.19
N LEU A 20 19.92 44.02 -21.63
CA LEU A 20 20.75 44.29 -22.78
C LEU A 20 22.21 43.85 -22.57
N LEU A 21 22.77 43.29 -23.65
CA LEU A 21 24.12 43.46 -24.20
C LEU A 21 25.30 43.55 -23.21
N PHE A 22 26.11 42.48 -23.17
CA PHE A 22 27.57 42.65 -23.19
C PHE A 22 28.21 41.61 -24.13
N ARG A 23 29.05 42.13 -25.02
CA ARG A 23 29.78 41.43 -26.08
C ARG A 23 30.90 40.57 -25.47
N THR A 24 31.16 39.46 -26.11
CA THR A 24 32.12 38.39 -25.79
C THR A 24 33.57 38.86 -25.62
N THR A 25 34.27 38.34 -24.61
CA THR A 25 35.72 38.10 -24.66
C THR A 25 35.95 36.61 -24.47
N THR A 26 36.48 35.93 -25.50
CA THR A 26 36.88 34.52 -25.43
C THR A 26 38.22 34.43 -24.73
N VAL A 27 38.22 34.04 -23.45
CA VAL A 27 39.43 33.61 -22.74
C VAL A 27 39.60 32.11 -22.95
N ASN A 28 40.62 31.75 -23.71
CA ASN A 28 41.06 30.38 -23.94
C ASN A 28 41.59 29.81 -22.61
N ARG A 29 40.82 28.90 -21.99
CA ARG A 29 41.25 28.15 -20.80
C ARG A 29 41.41 26.68 -21.21
N GLU A 30 42.65 26.24 -21.32
CA GLU A 30 43.00 24.84 -21.53
C GLU A 30 42.47 24.01 -20.36
N ASN A 31 41.41 23.24 -20.60
CA ASN A 31 40.88 22.30 -19.65
C ASN A 31 41.73 21.02 -19.72
N HIS A 32 42.70 20.90 -18.81
CA HIS A 32 43.26 19.60 -18.47
C HIS A 32 42.14 18.71 -17.93
N PHE A 33 41.63 17.82 -18.79
CA PHE A 33 40.66 16.80 -18.42
C PHE A 33 41.29 15.89 -17.36
N ARG A 34 40.97 16.11 -16.08
CA ARG A 34 41.12 15.09 -15.04
C ARG A 34 40.05 14.04 -15.29
N SER A 35 40.43 12.83 -15.69
CA SER A 35 39.53 11.67 -15.74
C SER A 35 38.88 11.46 -14.37
N MET A 36 37.58 11.72 -14.27
CA MET A 36 36.78 11.32 -13.11
C MET A 36 36.58 9.80 -13.17
N SER A 37 37.04 9.08 -12.15
CA SER A 37 36.77 7.66 -11.99
C SER A 37 35.26 7.47 -11.83
N ALA A 38 34.61 6.84 -12.81
CA ALA A 38 33.21 6.45 -12.70
C ALA A 38 33.11 5.28 -11.72
N VAL A 39 32.89 5.59 -10.43
CA VAL A 39 32.47 4.59 -9.46
C VAL A 39 31.12 4.07 -9.94
N ARG A 40 31.13 2.89 -10.57
CA ARG A 40 29.91 2.16 -10.90
C ARG A 40 29.30 1.70 -9.58
N THR A 41 28.24 2.36 -9.14
CA THR A 41 27.38 1.80 -8.10
C THR A 41 26.85 0.45 -8.61
N PRO A 42 26.87 -0.62 -7.80
CA PRO A 42 26.28 -1.89 -8.22
C PRO A 42 24.82 -1.65 -8.64
N PRO A 43 24.31 -2.38 -9.64
CA PRO A 43 22.91 -2.27 -10.03
C PRO A 43 22.05 -2.55 -8.81
N VAL A 44 21.30 -1.54 -8.36
CA VAL A 44 20.32 -1.69 -7.30
C VAL A 44 19.31 -2.69 -7.83
N THR A 45 19.19 -3.85 -7.17
CA THR A 45 18.14 -4.81 -7.50
C THR A 45 16.81 -4.07 -7.46
N PRO A 46 15.97 -4.16 -8.50
CA PRO A 46 14.64 -3.57 -8.43
C PRO A 46 13.96 -4.17 -7.20
N VAL A 47 13.45 -3.30 -6.33
CA VAL A 47 12.60 -3.72 -5.22
C VAL A 47 11.56 -4.64 -5.82
N LEU A 48 11.46 -5.88 -5.31
CA LEU A 48 10.45 -6.84 -5.72
C LEU A 48 9.10 -6.15 -5.49
N MET A 49 8.53 -5.56 -6.55
CA MET A 49 7.19 -5.00 -6.48
C MET A 49 6.29 -6.17 -6.08
N GLY A 50 5.66 -6.03 -4.93
CA GLY A 50 4.96 -7.12 -4.25
C GLY A 50 4.18 -7.97 -5.23
N THR A 51 4.35 -9.29 -5.15
CA THR A 51 3.58 -10.26 -5.92
C THR A 51 2.13 -9.80 -5.94
N ALA A 52 1.61 -9.54 -7.15
CA ALA A 52 0.23 -9.13 -7.31
C ALA A 52 -0.65 -10.17 -6.61
N ILE A 53 -1.39 -9.74 -5.58
CA ILE A 53 -2.26 -10.64 -4.83
C ILE A 53 -3.28 -11.20 -5.82
N SER A 54 -3.36 -12.53 -5.91
CA SER A 54 -4.30 -13.15 -6.82
C SER A 54 -5.73 -12.88 -6.35
N LYS A 55 -6.65 -12.73 -7.32
CA LYS A 55 -8.07 -12.54 -7.02
C LYS A 55 -8.63 -13.71 -6.20
N GLU A 56 -8.10 -14.91 -6.42
CA GLU A 56 -8.42 -16.12 -5.68
C GLU A 56 -7.98 -16.03 -4.21
N GLU A 57 -6.75 -15.59 -3.95
CA GLU A 57 -6.23 -15.44 -2.59
C GLU A 57 -6.98 -14.38 -1.80
N LEU A 58 -7.29 -13.25 -2.44
CA LEU A 58 -8.19 -12.26 -1.84
C LEU A 58 -9.57 -12.87 -1.53
N GLY A 59 -10.11 -13.68 -2.45
CA GLY A 59 -11.38 -14.39 -2.24
C GLY A 59 -11.33 -15.33 -1.03
N ASN A 60 -10.28 -16.13 -0.92
CA ASN A 60 -10.07 -17.07 0.19
C ASN A 60 -9.91 -16.33 1.53
N PHE A 61 -9.19 -15.21 1.53
CA PHE A 61 -9.05 -14.35 2.70
C PHE A 61 -10.41 -13.77 3.13
N MET A 62 -11.19 -13.22 2.19
CA MET A 62 -12.52 -12.68 2.46
C MET A 62 -13.51 -13.74 2.95
N ALA A 63 -13.41 -14.97 2.45
CA ALA A 63 -14.25 -16.09 2.87
C ALA A 63 -14.02 -16.51 4.33
N ALA A 64 -12.89 -16.17 4.93
CA ALA A 64 -12.63 -16.44 6.35
C ALA A 64 -13.43 -15.51 7.28
N PHE A 65 -13.74 -14.29 6.85
CA PHE A 65 -14.34 -13.26 7.71
C PHE A 65 -15.70 -13.63 8.32
N PRO A 66 -16.69 -14.18 7.57
CA PRO A 66 -17.97 -14.56 8.15
C PRO A 66 -17.85 -15.60 9.26
N GLY A 67 -16.88 -16.53 9.14
CA GLY A 67 -16.59 -17.51 10.18
C GLY A 67 -16.07 -16.86 11.46
N ILE A 68 -15.18 -15.87 11.32
CA ILE A 68 -14.63 -15.12 12.46
C ILE A 68 -15.73 -14.31 13.16
N VAL A 69 -16.60 -13.63 12.40
CA VAL A 69 -17.74 -12.90 12.97
C VAL A 69 -18.62 -13.84 13.78
N LYS A 70 -18.96 -15.01 13.21
CA LYS A 70 -19.74 -16.04 13.89
C LYS A 70 -19.05 -16.54 15.16
N ASP A 71 -17.75 -16.85 15.11
CA ASP A 71 -17.00 -17.33 16.28
C ASP A 71 -16.94 -16.26 17.39
N LEU A 72 -16.90 -14.98 17.04
CA LEU A 72 -16.93 -13.88 18.00
C LEU A 72 -18.32 -13.62 18.59
N THR A 73 -19.40 -13.89 17.85
CA THR A 73 -20.78 -13.69 18.30
C THR A 73 -21.37 -14.89 19.01
N ASP A 74 -21.04 -16.11 18.57
CA ASP A 74 -21.60 -17.36 19.11
C ASP A 74 -20.94 -17.78 20.43
N ASN A 75 -19.67 -17.41 20.63
CA ASN A 75 -18.92 -17.69 21.86
C ASN A 75 -19.01 -16.56 22.89
N GLY A 76 -19.66 -15.44 22.55
CA GLY A 76 -20.03 -14.44 23.53
C GLY A 76 -20.80 -15.17 24.62
N VAL A 77 -20.27 -15.12 25.85
CA VAL A 77 -20.97 -15.46 27.10
C VAL A 77 -22.46 -15.22 26.85
N LYS A 78 -23.34 -16.17 27.18
CA LYS A 78 -24.79 -15.91 27.23
C LYS A 78 -25.02 -14.77 28.22
N LEU A 79 -24.71 -13.56 27.77
CA LEU A 79 -25.08 -12.31 28.35
C LEU A 79 -26.58 -12.35 28.17
N ASP A 80 -27.32 -12.07 29.22
CA ASP A 80 -28.77 -11.93 29.17
C ASP A 80 -29.22 -10.73 28.30
N ALA A 81 -28.37 -10.27 27.37
CA ALA A 81 -28.49 -9.12 26.51
C ALA A 81 -28.14 -9.49 25.04
N PRO A 82 -29.05 -10.17 24.32
CA PRO A 82 -28.87 -10.52 22.90
C PRO A 82 -28.63 -9.30 22.00
N ASP A 83 -29.07 -8.12 22.44
CA ASP A 83 -28.86 -6.85 21.74
C ASP A 83 -27.39 -6.47 21.65
N VAL A 84 -26.56 -6.84 22.64
CA VAL A 84 -25.12 -6.54 22.64
C VAL A 84 -24.41 -7.35 21.57
N THR A 85 -24.72 -8.65 21.45
CA THR A 85 -24.14 -9.53 20.44
C THR A 85 -24.51 -9.06 19.03
N LYS A 86 -25.78 -8.70 18.81
CA LYS A 86 -26.25 -8.17 17.52
C LYS A 86 -25.60 -6.84 17.18
N TRP A 87 -25.46 -5.94 18.16
CA TRP A 87 -24.77 -4.68 17.96
C TRP A 87 -23.29 -4.90 17.62
N PHE A 88 -22.63 -5.82 18.30
CA PHE A 88 -21.23 -6.16 18.05
C PHE A 88 -21.01 -6.75 16.65
N GLU A 89 -21.90 -7.62 16.19
CA GLU A 89 -21.91 -8.13 14.81
C GLU A 89 -21.94 -6.97 13.79
N ASN A 90 -22.86 -6.02 13.99
CA ASN A 90 -22.98 -4.84 13.12
C ASN A 90 -21.71 -3.98 13.14
N VAL A 91 -21.09 -3.79 14.31
CA VAL A 91 -19.84 -3.05 14.44
C VAL A 91 -18.71 -3.72 13.64
N LEU A 92 -18.58 -5.04 13.73
CA LEU A 92 -17.57 -5.79 12.99
C LEU A 92 -17.81 -5.70 11.48
N GLN A 93 -19.04 -5.95 11.02
CA GLN A 93 -19.38 -5.92 9.59
C GLN A 93 -19.26 -4.53 8.98
N TYR A 94 -19.44 -3.47 9.76
CA TYR A 94 -19.34 -2.10 9.26
C TYR A 94 -17.89 -1.59 9.21
N ASN A 95 -17.10 -1.84 10.25
CA ASN A 95 -15.79 -1.19 10.41
C ASN A 95 -14.63 -1.98 9.81
N VAL A 96 -14.73 -3.32 9.78
CA VAL A 96 -13.59 -4.17 9.45
C VAL A 96 -13.45 -4.40 7.94
N PRO A 97 -14.49 -4.84 7.19
CA PRO A 97 -14.38 -5.00 5.75
C PRO A 97 -14.50 -3.65 5.02
N GLY A 98 -13.82 -3.52 3.88
CA GLY A 98 -13.92 -2.33 3.00
C GLY A 98 -12.58 -1.68 2.64
N GLY A 99 -11.50 -2.12 3.28
CA GLY A 99 -10.13 -1.73 2.94
C GLY A 99 -9.54 -2.48 1.73
N LYS A 100 -8.30 -2.14 1.39
CA LYS A 100 -7.49 -2.91 0.43
C LYS A 100 -6.90 -4.20 1.04
N ASN A 101 -6.97 -4.36 2.36
CA ASN A 101 -6.43 -5.48 3.13
C ASN A 101 -4.93 -5.72 2.90
N ASN A 102 -4.19 -4.68 2.51
CA ASN A 102 -2.76 -4.80 2.20
C ASN A 102 -1.95 -5.25 3.42
N ARG A 103 -2.37 -4.89 4.64
CA ARG A 103 -1.67 -5.25 5.88
C ARG A 103 -1.81 -6.75 6.13
N ALA A 104 -3.05 -7.26 6.10
CA ALA A 104 -3.31 -8.68 6.22
C ALA A 104 -2.68 -9.51 5.09
N LEU A 105 -2.81 -9.08 3.84
CA LEU A 105 -2.32 -9.86 2.69
C LEU A 105 -0.79 -9.89 2.65
N THR A 106 -0.12 -8.83 3.09
CA THR A 106 1.35 -8.85 3.25
C THR A 106 1.77 -9.87 4.31
N LEU A 107 1.02 -10.02 5.40
CA LEU A 107 1.27 -11.04 6.42
C LEU A 107 1.16 -12.45 5.83
N VAL A 108 0.08 -12.72 5.08
CA VAL A 108 -0.12 -14.03 4.44
C VAL A 108 0.99 -14.34 3.45
N GLN A 109 1.39 -13.38 2.60
CA GLN A 109 2.50 -13.58 1.66
C GLN A 109 3.83 -13.80 2.38
N SER A 110 4.05 -13.10 3.49
CA SER A 110 5.23 -13.31 4.34
C SER A 110 5.22 -14.72 4.93
N PHE A 111 4.07 -15.20 5.42
CA PHE A 111 3.92 -16.57 5.89
C PHE A 111 4.28 -17.58 4.80
N LYS A 112 3.78 -17.42 3.57
CA LYS A 112 4.11 -18.30 2.44
C LYS A 112 5.59 -18.27 2.07
N THR A 113 6.21 -17.09 2.13
CA THR A 113 7.62 -16.90 1.73
C THR A 113 8.59 -17.42 2.78
N LEU A 114 8.25 -17.30 4.07
CA LEU A 114 9.12 -17.64 5.19
C LEU A 114 8.94 -19.07 5.70
N SER A 115 7.79 -19.69 5.45
CA SER A 115 7.50 -21.04 5.95
C SER A 115 8.17 -22.12 5.11
N SER A 116 8.57 -23.22 5.76
CA SER A 116 9.01 -24.41 5.05
C SER A 116 7.82 -25.06 4.32
N PRO A 117 8.06 -25.75 3.18
CA PRO A 117 6.99 -26.43 2.44
C PRO A 117 6.21 -27.45 3.28
N SER A 118 6.84 -28.05 4.30
CA SER A 118 6.22 -28.98 5.23
C SER A 118 5.15 -28.35 6.13
N VAL A 119 5.26 -27.05 6.42
CA VAL A 119 4.34 -26.30 7.28
C VAL A 119 3.26 -25.60 6.46
N LEU A 120 3.44 -25.49 5.14
CA LEU A 120 2.52 -24.84 4.21
C LEU A 120 1.30 -25.73 3.88
N THR A 121 0.61 -26.20 4.92
CA THR A 121 -0.65 -26.94 4.83
C THR A 121 -1.84 -25.98 4.70
N ASP A 122 -2.95 -26.43 4.13
CA ASP A 122 -4.18 -25.64 4.01
C ASP A 122 -4.73 -25.15 5.36
N GLU A 123 -4.54 -25.93 6.42
CA GLU A 123 -4.94 -25.54 7.78
C GLU A 123 -4.13 -24.34 8.28
N ASN A 124 -2.80 -24.41 8.21
CA ASN A 124 -1.93 -23.29 8.59
C ASN A 124 -2.14 -22.07 7.69
N LEU A 125 -2.45 -22.28 6.41
CA LEU A 125 -2.81 -21.19 5.52
C LEU A 125 -4.12 -20.51 5.98
N LYS A 126 -5.14 -21.29 6.37
CA LYS A 126 -6.37 -20.76 6.96
C LYS A 126 -6.09 -19.99 8.26
N LEU A 127 -5.23 -20.50 9.14
CA LEU A 127 -4.79 -19.79 10.35
C LEU A 127 -4.11 -18.46 10.02
N SER A 128 -3.31 -18.40 8.95
CA SER A 128 -2.69 -17.16 8.49
C SER A 128 -3.73 -16.12 8.04
N TYR A 129 -4.84 -16.55 7.42
CA TYR A 129 -5.95 -15.65 7.09
C TYR A 129 -6.64 -15.11 8.34
N ILE A 130 -6.88 -15.96 9.34
CA ILE A 130 -7.47 -15.53 10.62
C ILE A 130 -6.57 -14.51 11.30
N LEU A 131 -5.26 -14.78 11.37
CA LEU A 131 -4.28 -13.84 11.91
C LEU A 131 -4.24 -12.52 11.12
N GLY A 132 -4.36 -12.59 9.79
CA GLY A 132 -4.50 -11.41 8.94
C GLY A 132 -5.72 -10.56 9.30
N TRP A 133 -6.87 -11.17 9.57
CA TRP A 133 -8.06 -10.46 10.05
C TRP A 133 -7.86 -9.83 11.43
N CYS A 134 -7.14 -10.49 12.34
CA CYS A 134 -6.76 -9.88 13.62
C CYS A 134 -5.93 -8.60 13.45
N VAL A 135 -5.14 -8.47 12.38
CA VAL A 135 -4.36 -7.26 12.09
C VAL A 135 -5.22 -6.12 11.52
N GLU A 136 -6.32 -6.44 10.84
CA GLU A 136 -7.27 -5.45 10.31
C GLU A 136 -8.27 -4.99 11.39
N ILE A 137 -8.55 -5.82 12.39
CA ILE A 137 -9.34 -5.46 13.58
C ILE A 137 -8.42 -4.71 14.56
N VAL A 138 -8.25 -3.39 14.36
CA VAL A 138 -7.49 -2.48 15.25
C VAL A 138 -8.35 -1.29 15.64
#